data_AF-A0A6S7GJS3-F1
#
_entry.id   AF-A0A6S7GJS3-F1
#
_cell.length_a   1.000
_cell.length_b   1.000
_cell.length_c   1.000
_cell.angle_alpha   90.00
_cell.angle_beta   90.00
_cell.angle_gamma   90.00
#
_symmetry.space_group_name_H-M   'P 1'
#
loop_
_entity.id
_entity.type
_entity.pdbx_description
1 polymer ?
#
loop_
_entity_poly.entity_id
_entity_poly.type
_entity_poly.pdbx_seq_one_letter_code
_entity_poly.pdbx_strand_id
1 'polypeptide(L)'
;MDMLKPTWRFRPPPENAGVLEMCKGPRNCLFGNACTKAHSTEELHEWCIRISYQLREKERSMTGRKHQSPIEYIRNLINENRRLGLPPKNVLIEFSGGRSILCKQKLFVTHLDKNKEVFWEFTVKTNYENRNGPIQGLQNVLFLEKDCREFCFSSLTNGISGEPLNIHGSEISLTNYSSTPVMFAKICVKFCSPSYGHFNVTIVFDFGFAPRIVRYVGVVVAPEKHLFEKLSSPPTTTSNDKHNELTWTQKYKLVSFDGSTTEEDANTGEYSLPANLQYGVEFGAFEYMDVYLTTENYRDRLHNLLFVEEYERRKRMSRLNVHCHDIFTLFGKRSKLPSMRTVDSQKALFIPVSEETLEEVGILITRGSKALIRLRQFVYGVDSEDYVVHEALVINILSREVILEISSKTLTLLKTMTAPVPVDICFRFVNTFLCMHSAIDRVNLDLIFYQPLLRLVVESSRNLPPQRHSLLSPTQATALSRIVHSSP
;
A
#
# COMPACT_ATOMS: atom_id res chain seq x y z
N MET A 1 -49.01 -4.02 22.67
CA MET A 1 -49.23 -5.35 23.28
C MET A 1 -47.94 -6.14 23.10
N ASP A 2 -47.13 -6.21 24.15
CA ASP A 2 -45.94 -7.06 24.17
C ASP A 2 -46.39 -8.52 24.12
N MET A 3 -46.16 -9.18 22.98
CA MET A 3 -46.41 -10.61 22.87
C MET A 3 -45.26 -11.37 23.55
N LEU A 4 -45.61 -12.09 24.61
CA LEU A 4 -44.75 -13.03 25.33
C LEU A 4 -43.96 -13.93 24.36
N LYS A 5 -42.67 -14.13 24.63
CA LYS A 5 -41.82 -15.10 23.91
C LYS A 5 -42.47 -16.49 23.98
N PRO A 6 -42.66 -17.20 22.85
CA PRO A 6 -43.23 -18.55 22.88
C PRO A 6 -42.33 -19.49 23.69
N THR A 7 -42.94 -20.29 24.56
CA THR A 7 -42.24 -21.38 25.25
C THR A 7 -42.37 -22.65 24.41
N TRP A 8 -41.24 -23.29 24.18
CA TRP A 8 -41.06 -24.40 23.25
C TRP A 8 -40.99 -25.72 24.03
N ARG A 9 -41.86 -26.70 23.71
CA ARG A 9 -41.98 -27.95 24.48
C ARG A 9 -41.32 -29.15 23.82
N PHE A 10 -41.19 -29.15 22.49
CA PHE A 10 -40.62 -30.27 21.75
C PHE A 10 -39.16 -29.99 21.34
N ARG A 11 -38.53 -30.93 20.63
CA ARG A 11 -37.18 -30.71 20.06
C ARG A 11 -37.25 -29.73 18.88
N PRO A 12 -36.16 -29.05 18.49
CA PRO A 12 -36.15 -28.17 17.33
C PRO A 12 -36.27 -28.96 16.01
N PRO A 13 -36.79 -28.32 14.93
CA PRO A 13 -36.77 -28.90 13.59
C PRO A 13 -35.31 -29.07 13.09
N PRO A 14 -35.01 -30.09 12.27
CA PRO A 14 -33.68 -30.28 11.68
C PRO A 14 -33.33 -29.16 10.70
N GLU A 15 -32.09 -28.67 10.72
CA GLU A 15 -31.63 -27.54 9.89
C GLU A 15 -31.71 -27.79 8.37
N ASN A 16 -31.69 -29.06 7.94
CA ASN A 16 -31.66 -29.46 6.52
C ASN A 16 -32.95 -30.16 6.05
N ALA A 17 -34.06 -30.04 6.78
CA ALA A 17 -35.32 -30.65 6.39
C ALA A 17 -36.01 -29.80 5.32
N GLY A 18 -35.87 -30.18 4.04
CA GLY A 18 -36.55 -29.50 2.92
C GLY A 18 -38.08 -29.59 2.98
N VAL A 19 -38.63 -30.60 3.66
CA VAL A 19 -40.07 -30.77 3.92
C VAL A 19 -40.26 -31.32 5.33
N LEU A 20 -41.17 -30.72 6.10
CA LEU A 20 -41.54 -31.21 7.43
C LEU A 20 -42.60 -32.31 7.30
N GLU A 21 -42.28 -33.51 7.79
CA GLU A 21 -43.17 -34.68 7.69
C GLU A 21 -43.21 -35.47 9.00
N MET A 22 -44.25 -36.31 9.14
CA MET A 22 -44.41 -37.25 10.24
C MET A 22 -43.50 -38.47 10.09
N CYS A 23 -42.94 -38.93 11.21
CA CYS A 23 -42.25 -40.20 11.30
C CYS A 23 -43.23 -41.36 11.16
N LYS A 24 -42.86 -42.37 10.37
CA LYS A 24 -43.72 -43.55 10.12
C LYS A 24 -43.84 -44.49 11.32
N GLY A 25 -42.98 -44.33 12.34
CA GLY A 25 -42.95 -45.19 13.53
C GLY A 25 -42.52 -44.44 14.79
N PRO A 26 -43.29 -43.46 15.27
CA PRO A 26 -42.86 -42.52 16.31
C PRO A 26 -42.60 -43.18 17.67
N ARG A 27 -43.32 -44.26 18.01
CA ARG A 27 -43.15 -44.97 19.28
C ARG A 27 -41.89 -45.84 19.34
N ASN A 28 -41.40 -46.30 18.19
CA ASN A 28 -40.24 -47.20 18.04
C ASN A 28 -39.20 -46.63 17.07
N CYS A 29 -39.02 -45.30 17.05
CA CYS A 29 -38.11 -44.65 16.11
C CYS A 29 -36.65 -44.96 16.46
N LEU A 30 -35.94 -45.63 15.54
CA LEU A 30 -34.52 -45.96 15.68
C LEU A 30 -33.62 -44.72 15.83
N PHE A 31 -34.07 -43.57 15.34
CA PHE A 31 -33.29 -42.33 15.34
C PHE A 31 -33.59 -41.42 16.53
N GLY A 32 -34.62 -41.71 17.34
CA GLY A 32 -34.95 -40.94 18.55
C GLY A 32 -34.89 -39.42 18.35
N ASN A 33 -34.08 -38.74 19.16
CA ASN A 33 -33.90 -37.27 19.10
C ASN A 33 -33.18 -36.77 17.85
N ALA A 34 -32.45 -37.63 17.14
CA ALA A 34 -31.77 -37.32 15.87
C ALA A 34 -32.67 -37.54 14.64
N CYS A 35 -33.93 -37.95 14.83
CA CYS A 35 -34.86 -38.19 13.73
C CYS A 35 -35.17 -36.90 12.96
N THR A 36 -35.09 -36.94 11.64
CA THR A 36 -35.40 -35.77 10.78
C THR A 36 -36.91 -35.54 10.59
N LYS A 37 -37.77 -36.39 11.15
CA LYS A 37 -39.24 -36.34 11.02
C LYS A 37 -39.94 -36.23 12.39
N ALA A 38 -41.08 -35.56 12.46
CA ALA A 38 -41.81 -35.32 13.71
C ALA A 38 -42.41 -36.62 14.28
N HIS A 39 -42.35 -36.80 15.61
CA HIS A 39 -42.88 -37.97 16.32
C HIS A 39 -44.31 -37.76 16.84
N SER A 40 -44.85 -36.55 16.80
CA SER A 40 -46.26 -36.31 17.06
C SER A 40 -46.82 -35.17 16.20
N THR A 41 -48.15 -35.12 16.10
CA THR A 41 -48.88 -34.04 15.42
C THR A 41 -48.64 -32.69 16.09
N GLU A 42 -48.49 -32.67 17.41
CA GLU A 42 -48.21 -31.49 18.22
C GLU A 42 -46.77 -31.00 17.98
N GLU A 43 -45.81 -31.93 17.86
CA GLU A 43 -44.42 -31.61 17.53
C GLU A 43 -44.29 -31.02 16.13
N LEU A 44 -44.95 -31.60 15.14
CA LEU A 44 -44.95 -31.07 13.77
C LEU A 44 -45.57 -29.67 13.72
N HIS A 45 -46.65 -29.46 14.46
CA HIS A 45 -47.29 -28.16 14.57
C HIS A 45 -46.38 -27.13 15.25
N GLU A 46 -45.69 -27.51 16.33
CA GLU A 46 -44.71 -26.63 16.99
C GLU A 46 -43.53 -26.30 16.07
N TRP A 47 -43.06 -27.23 15.24
CA TRP A 47 -42.05 -26.95 14.22
C TRP A 47 -42.52 -25.93 13.19
N CYS A 48 -43.75 -26.07 12.68
CA CYS A 48 -44.34 -25.08 11.78
C CYS A 48 -44.45 -23.70 12.45
N ILE A 49 -44.86 -23.65 13.72
CA ILE A 49 -44.92 -22.40 14.47
C ILE A 49 -43.52 -21.81 14.67
N ARG A 50 -42.51 -22.61 15.04
CA ARG A 50 -41.12 -22.17 15.20
C ARG A 50 -40.54 -21.63 13.91
N ILE A 51 -40.74 -22.32 12.78
CA ILE A 51 -40.27 -21.86 11.47
C ILE A 51 -40.99 -20.57 11.08
N SER A 52 -42.31 -20.48 11.24
CA SER A 52 -43.05 -19.24 10.97
C SER A 52 -42.68 -18.10 11.92
N TYR A 53 -42.30 -18.40 13.17
CA TYR A 53 -41.81 -17.41 14.14
C TYR A 53 -40.40 -16.94 13.76
N GLN A 54 -39.50 -17.85 13.39
CA GLN A 54 -38.15 -17.52 12.89
C GLN A 54 -38.20 -16.76 11.57
N LEU A 55 -39.11 -17.11 10.65
CA LEU A 55 -39.36 -16.38 9.42
C LEU A 55 -39.93 -14.99 9.73
N ARG A 56 -40.88 -14.88 10.66
CA ARG A 56 -41.40 -13.57 11.11
C ARG A 56 -40.37 -12.75 11.89
N GLU A 57 -39.47 -13.36 12.65
CA GLU A 57 -38.36 -12.67 13.30
C GLU A 57 -37.31 -12.23 12.29
N LYS A 58 -36.99 -13.06 11.28
CA LYS A 58 -36.17 -12.67 10.13
C LYS A 58 -36.85 -11.54 9.36
N GLU A 59 -38.14 -11.64 9.05
CA GLU A 59 -38.91 -10.59 8.40
C GLU A 59 -39.01 -9.33 9.25
N ARG A 60 -39.16 -9.42 10.58
CA ARG A 60 -39.09 -8.27 11.51
C ARG A 60 -37.68 -7.67 11.59
N SER A 61 -36.64 -8.50 11.50
CA SER A 61 -35.24 -8.05 11.38
C SER A 61 -34.97 -7.44 9.99
N MET A 62 -35.71 -7.84 8.95
CA MET A 62 -35.65 -7.32 7.59
C MET A 62 -36.53 -6.07 7.38
N THR A 63 -37.67 -5.96 8.07
CA THR A 63 -38.62 -4.82 8.01
C THR A 63 -38.32 -3.77 9.07
N GLY A 64 -37.60 -4.14 10.14
CA GLY A 64 -36.90 -3.24 11.06
C GLY A 64 -35.70 -2.53 10.42
N ARG A 65 -35.33 -2.84 9.17
CA ARG A 65 -34.30 -2.14 8.36
C ARG A 65 -34.73 -0.74 7.90
N LYS A 66 -35.67 -0.07 8.57
CA LYS A 66 -36.04 1.30 8.23
C LYS A 66 -35.02 2.35 8.69
N HIS A 67 -34.05 2.00 9.55
CA HIS A 67 -32.89 2.86 9.84
C HIS A 67 -31.64 2.01 10.09
N GLN A 68 -31.15 1.31 9.05
CA GLN A 68 -29.75 0.86 9.11
C GLN A 68 -28.86 2.09 8.91
N SER A 69 -28.00 2.39 9.88
CA SER A 69 -27.03 3.47 9.73
C SER A 69 -26.14 3.21 8.51
N PRO A 70 -25.79 4.23 7.68
CA PRO A 70 -24.93 4.05 6.51
C PRO A 70 -23.64 3.29 6.81
N ILE A 71 -23.06 3.52 7.99
CA ILE A 71 -21.89 2.82 8.50
C ILE A 71 -22.13 1.31 8.71
N GLU A 72 -23.30 0.92 9.23
CA GLU A 72 -23.65 -0.49 9.44
C GLU A 72 -23.99 -1.19 8.12
N TYR A 73 -24.55 -0.46 7.16
CA TYR A 73 -24.74 -0.95 5.79
C TYR A 73 -23.40 -1.28 5.13
N ILE A 74 -22.43 -0.36 5.19
CA ILE A 74 -21.09 -0.57 4.62
C ILE A 74 -20.40 -1.75 5.30
N ARG A 75 -20.46 -1.85 6.64
CA ARG A 75 -19.88 -3.01 7.37
C ARG A 75 -20.52 -4.33 6.96
N ASN A 76 -21.84 -4.36 6.77
CA ASN A 76 -22.52 -5.57 6.29
C ASN A 76 -22.08 -5.93 4.88
N LEU A 77 -21.95 -4.94 3.99
CA LEU A 77 -21.45 -5.17 2.63
C LEU A 77 -20.02 -5.72 2.61
N ILE A 78 -19.14 -5.21 3.48
CA ILE A 78 -17.78 -5.74 3.67
C ILE A 78 -17.85 -7.21 4.14
N ASN A 79 -18.68 -7.50 5.14
CA ASN A 79 -18.83 -8.84 5.69
C ASN A 79 -19.44 -9.82 4.67
N GLU A 80 -20.40 -9.39 3.86
CA GLU A 80 -21.01 -10.18 2.79
C GLU A 80 -20.02 -10.49 1.68
N ASN A 81 -19.26 -9.50 1.20
CA ASN A 81 -18.22 -9.74 0.19
C ASN A 81 -17.15 -10.69 0.72
N ARG A 82 -16.76 -10.55 2.00
CA ARG A 82 -15.85 -11.50 2.67
C ARG A 82 -16.43 -12.92 2.71
N ARG A 83 -17.72 -13.09 3.01
CA ARG A 83 -18.40 -14.40 3.00
C ARG A 83 -18.47 -15.02 1.61
N LEU A 84 -18.63 -14.19 0.58
CA LEU A 84 -18.70 -14.61 -0.83
C LEU A 84 -17.32 -14.81 -1.47
N GLY A 85 -16.22 -14.57 -0.74
CA GLY A 85 -14.87 -14.66 -1.27
C GLY A 85 -14.55 -13.60 -2.34
N LEU A 86 -15.30 -12.49 -2.35
CA LEU A 86 -15.13 -11.41 -3.31
C LEU A 86 -14.03 -10.44 -2.86
N PRO A 87 -13.21 -9.90 -3.78
CA PRO A 87 -12.13 -8.98 -3.44
C PRO A 87 -12.61 -7.73 -2.68
N PRO A 88 -11.87 -7.24 -1.67
CA PRO A 88 -12.21 -6.01 -0.93
C PRO A 88 -12.40 -4.77 -1.82
N LYS A 89 -11.69 -4.72 -2.97
CA LYS A 89 -11.83 -3.69 -4.01
C LYS A 89 -13.23 -3.57 -4.61
N ASN A 90 -14.08 -4.59 -4.44
CA ASN A 90 -15.48 -4.53 -4.86
C ASN A 90 -16.33 -3.65 -3.93
N VAL A 91 -15.84 -3.35 -2.72
CA VAL A 91 -16.56 -2.57 -1.70
C VAL A 91 -15.87 -1.25 -1.41
N LEU A 92 -14.55 -1.25 -1.23
CA LEU A 92 -13.74 -0.08 -0.85
C LEU A 92 -12.52 0.03 -1.79
N ILE A 93 -12.22 1.24 -2.24
CA ILE A 93 -11.06 1.56 -3.10
C ILE A 93 -10.41 2.86 -2.63
N GLU A 94 -9.10 3.00 -2.85
CA GLU A 94 -8.42 4.28 -2.58
C GLU A 94 -8.52 5.25 -3.78
N PHE A 95 -8.64 4.74 -4.99
CA PHE A 95 -8.61 5.55 -6.20
C PHE A 95 -9.75 5.15 -7.15
N SER A 96 -10.50 6.14 -7.63
CA SER A 96 -11.52 5.94 -8.67
C SER A 96 -11.31 6.92 -9.82
N GLY A 97 -11.37 6.44 -11.06
CA GLY A 97 -11.45 7.33 -12.22
C GLY A 97 -12.72 8.18 -12.17
N GLY A 98 -12.60 9.51 -12.27
CA GLY A 98 -13.74 10.43 -12.30
C GLY A 98 -14.26 10.95 -10.94
N ARG A 99 -13.54 10.71 -9.84
CA ARG A 99 -13.79 11.38 -8.54
C ARG A 99 -12.46 11.67 -7.88
N SER A 100 -12.22 12.92 -7.52
CA SER A 100 -10.98 13.35 -6.88
C SER A 100 -11.25 13.71 -5.42
N ILE A 101 -10.58 13.03 -4.50
CA ILE A 101 -10.53 13.39 -3.08
C ILE A 101 -9.09 13.80 -2.78
N LEU A 102 -8.88 15.10 -2.64
CA LEU A 102 -7.58 15.72 -2.42
C LEU A 102 -7.47 16.20 -0.97
N CYS A 103 -6.39 15.85 -0.29
CA CYS A 103 -5.99 16.43 0.98
C CYS A 103 -4.55 16.91 0.83
N LYS A 104 -4.28 18.18 1.22
CA LYS A 104 -2.92 18.76 1.11
C LYS A 104 -2.08 18.47 2.35
N GLN A 105 -2.74 18.23 3.47
CA GLN A 105 -2.10 17.90 4.73
C GLN A 105 -1.55 16.48 4.69
N LYS A 106 -0.52 16.22 5.51
CA LYS A 106 -0.01 14.86 5.71
C LYS A 106 -1.08 14.03 6.40
N LEU A 107 -1.56 12.97 5.76
CA LEU A 107 -2.60 12.09 6.31
C LEU A 107 -2.17 11.40 7.62
N PHE A 108 -0.85 11.24 7.82
CA PHE A 108 -0.27 10.66 9.03
C PHE A 108 0.69 11.64 9.71
N VAL A 109 0.48 11.85 11.01
CA VAL A 109 1.33 12.71 11.86
C VAL A 109 2.16 11.80 12.78
N THR A 110 3.46 11.74 12.54
CA THR A 110 4.39 10.81 13.20
C THR A 110 4.78 11.21 14.62
N HIS A 111 4.50 12.45 15.01
CA HIS A 111 4.73 12.93 16.36
C HIS A 111 3.76 14.07 16.69
N LEU A 112 3.04 13.91 17.79
CA LEU A 112 2.17 14.94 18.33
C LEU A 112 2.20 14.87 19.86
N ASP A 113 2.26 16.02 20.53
CA ASP A 113 2.08 16.06 21.98
C ASP A 113 0.61 15.84 22.36
N LYS A 114 0.42 15.40 23.60
CA LYS A 114 -0.92 15.32 24.21
C LYS A 114 -1.66 16.65 24.07
N ASN A 115 -2.95 16.56 23.78
CA ASN A 115 -3.88 17.69 23.64
C ASN A 115 -3.55 18.68 22.51
N LYS A 116 -2.54 18.42 21.66
CA LYS A 116 -2.38 19.19 20.42
C LYS A 116 -3.41 18.69 19.40
N GLU A 117 -3.85 19.61 18.55
CA GLU A 117 -4.87 19.34 17.55
C GLU A 117 -4.24 19.17 16.16
N VAL A 118 -4.77 18.23 15.38
CA VAL A 118 -4.41 18.02 13.98
C VAL A 118 -5.66 18.13 13.13
N PHE A 119 -5.53 18.75 11.96
CA PHE A 119 -6.64 18.96 11.03
C PHE A 119 -6.28 18.46 9.64
N TRP A 120 -7.22 17.77 8.98
CA TRP A 120 -7.15 17.39 7.58
C TRP A 120 -8.33 17.99 6.83
N GLU A 121 -8.05 18.76 5.77
CA GLU A 121 -9.09 19.27 4.87
C GLU A 121 -9.14 18.39 3.61
N PHE A 122 -10.24 17.66 3.44
CA PHE A 122 -10.52 16.86 2.25
C PHE A 122 -11.37 17.67 1.28
N THR A 123 -10.81 18.01 0.13
CA THR A 123 -11.53 18.58 -1.00
C THR A 123 -12.01 17.45 -1.91
N VAL A 124 -13.33 17.22 -1.92
CA VAL A 124 -14.01 16.28 -2.79
C VAL A 124 -14.52 17.02 -4.02
N LYS A 125 -14.18 16.51 -5.20
CA LYS A 125 -14.77 16.94 -6.48
C LYS A 125 -15.24 15.72 -7.25
N THR A 126 -16.46 15.76 -7.75
CA THR A 126 -17.01 14.73 -8.63
C THR A 126 -17.19 15.31 -10.02
N ASN A 127 -16.51 14.75 -11.02
CA ASN A 127 -16.74 15.04 -12.43
C ASN A 127 -17.42 13.87 -13.16
N TYR A 128 -18.12 13.03 -12.39
CA TYR A 128 -18.76 11.82 -12.91
C TYR A 128 -20.10 12.18 -13.57
N GLU A 129 -20.06 12.42 -14.87
CA GLU A 129 -21.24 12.44 -15.74
C GLU A 129 -21.52 11.02 -16.22
N ASN A 130 -22.52 10.35 -15.64
CA ASN A 130 -23.01 9.10 -16.19
C ASN A 130 -23.76 9.42 -17.48
N ARG A 131 -23.22 9.04 -18.65
CA ARG A 131 -23.83 9.35 -19.96
C ARG A 131 -25.28 8.88 -20.10
N ASN A 132 -25.75 7.94 -19.26
CA ASN A 132 -27.13 7.41 -19.28
C ASN A 132 -27.78 7.31 -17.87
N GLY A 133 -27.34 8.08 -16.86
CA GLY A 133 -27.89 7.99 -15.49
C GLY A 133 -27.91 9.31 -14.73
N PRO A 134 -28.64 9.42 -13.60
CA PRO A 134 -28.71 10.64 -12.81
C PRO A 134 -27.32 11.04 -12.30
N ILE A 135 -27.03 12.34 -12.29
CA ILE A 135 -25.82 12.91 -11.68
C ILE A 135 -25.79 12.51 -10.20
N GLN A 136 -24.75 11.79 -9.79
CA GLN A 136 -24.65 11.22 -8.45
C GLN A 136 -23.47 11.83 -7.70
N GLY A 137 -23.78 12.62 -6.68
CA GLY A 137 -22.84 13.32 -5.83
C GLY A 137 -22.52 12.56 -4.54
N LEU A 138 -21.69 13.17 -3.70
CA LEU A 138 -21.33 12.63 -2.38
C LEU A 138 -22.58 12.58 -1.47
N GLN A 139 -22.86 11.42 -0.86
CA GLN A 139 -24.03 11.20 0.00
C GLN A 139 -23.64 11.19 1.48
N ASN A 140 -22.67 10.37 1.87
CA ASN A 140 -22.26 10.22 3.26
C ASN A 140 -20.73 10.23 3.38
N VAL A 141 -20.24 10.73 4.51
CA VAL A 141 -18.84 10.61 4.91
C VAL A 141 -18.77 10.16 6.35
N LEU A 142 -18.04 9.08 6.61
CA LEU A 142 -18.08 8.42 7.92
C LEU A 142 -16.77 7.75 8.27
N PHE A 143 -16.53 7.56 9.56
CA PHE A 143 -15.45 6.74 10.07
C PHE A 143 -15.87 5.27 10.06
N LEU A 144 -15.00 4.35 9.66
CA LEU A 144 -15.35 2.93 9.60
C LEU A 144 -15.28 2.27 10.98
N GLU A 145 -14.34 2.70 11.81
CA GLU A 145 -14.07 2.22 13.15
C GLU A 145 -15.17 2.63 14.13
N LYS A 146 -15.51 1.76 15.09
CA LYS A 146 -16.56 2.04 16.08
C LYS A 146 -16.09 2.92 17.24
N ASP A 147 -14.80 2.83 17.58
CA ASP A 147 -14.21 3.45 18.77
C ASP A 147 -13.06 4.38 18.37
N CYS A 148 -13.39 5.55 17.83
CA CYS A 148 -12.44 6.58 17.41
C CYS A 148 -12.80 7.95 18.01
N ARG A 149 -12.77 8.05 19.35
CA ARG A 149 -13.28 9.22 20.10
C ARG A 149 -12.40 10.46 19.94
N GLU A 150 -11.15 10.25 19.60
CA GLU A 150 -10.13 11.26 19.37
C GLU A 150 -10.29 11.94 18.01
N PHE A 151 -11.10 11.36 17.12
CA PHE A 151 -11.40 11.89 15.79
C PHE A 151 -12.82 12.43 15.74
N CYS A 152 -12.99 13.59 15.10
CA CYS A 152 -14.31 14.09 14.75
C CYS A 152 -14.27 14.87 13.44
N PHE A 153 -15.37 14.85 12.69
CA PHE A 153 -15.60 15.86 11.68
C PHE A 153 -15.83 17.21 12.36
N SER A 154 -15.14 18.26 11.91
CA SER A 154 -15.19 19.59 12.53
C SER A 154 -15.88 20.64 11.66
N SER A 155 -15.77 20.54 10.33
CA SER A 155 -16.48 21.45 9.42
C SER A 155 -16.79 20.86 8.05
N LEU A 156 -17.82 21.42 7.40
CA LEU A 156 -18.26 21.09 6.04
C LEU A 156 -18.57 22.36 5.25
N THR A 157 -18.14 22.41 3.99
CA THR A 157 -18.57 23.43 3.01
C THR A 157 -18.89 22.76 1.68
N ASN A 158 -20.07 23.00 1.11
CA ASN A 158 -20.51 22.38 -0.15
C ASN A 158 -20.33 23.29 -1.39
N GLY A 159 -19.61 24.41 -1.25
CA GLY A 159 -19.35 25.38 -2.32
C GLY A 159 -20.54 26.27 -2.70
N ILE A 160 -21.71 26.07 -2.08
CA ILE A 160 -22.93 26.87 -2.33
C ILE A 160 -23.19 27.85 -1.17
N SER A 161 -22.91 27.46 0.07
CA SER A 161 -22.89 28.36 1.24
C SER A 161 -21.48 28.91 1.48
N GLY A 162 -21.33 30.23 1.57
CA GLY A 162 -20.03 30.87 1.79
C GLY A 162 -19.42 30.61 3.17
N GLU A 163 -20.23 30.25 4.16
CA GLU A 163 -19.77 29.96 5.52
C GLU A 163 -19.65 28.44 5.78
N PRO A 164 -18.58 27.98 6.46
CA PRO A 164 -18.40 26.58 6.83
C PRO A 164 -19.38 26.19 7.95
N LEU A 165 -20.10 25.09 7.74
CA LEU A 165 -20.96 24.51 8.77
C LEU A 165 -20.09 23.77 9.78
N ASN A 166 -20.18 24.14 11.06
CA ASN A 166 -19.54 23.39 12.13
C ASN A 166 -20.28 22.07 12.34
N ILE A 167 -19.54 20.97 12.25
CA ILE A 167 -20.05 19.62 12.48
C ILE A 167 -19.29 19.03 13.66
N HIS A 168 -19.91 18.11 14.39
CA HIS A 168 -19.24 17.31 15.39
C HIS A 168 -19.79 15.89 15.35
N GLY A 169 -18.93 14.90 15.10
CA GLY A 169 -19.33 13.48 15.08
C GLY A 169 -18.44 12.61 14.20
N SER A 170 -18.84 11.35 14.06
CA SER A 170 -18.15 10.31 13.26
C SER A 170 -18.85 10.02 11.93
N GLU A 171 -19.91 10.75 11.60
CA GLU A 171 -20.70 10.59 10.38
C GLU A 171 -21.31 11.93 9.94
N ILE A 172 -21.27 12.19 8.63
CA ILE A 172 -21.91 13.30 7.95
C ILE A 172 -22.83 12.70 6.88
N SER A 173 -24.12 12.98 6.98
CA SER A 173 -25.06 12.70 5.89
C SER A 173 -25.37 14.00 5.15
N LEU A 174 -24.89 14.13 3.91
CA LEU A 174 -25.00 15.36 3.13
C LEU A 174 -26.44 15.62 2.64
N THR A 175 -27.27 14.58 2.59
CA THR A 175 -28.71 14.71 2.31
C THR A 175 -29.47 15.53 3.35
N ASN A 176 -28.92 15.67 4.56
CA ASN A 176 -29.50 16.54 5.60
C ASN A 176 -29.24 18.03 5.33
N TYR A 177 -28.28 18.36 4.46
CA TYR A 177 -27.80 19.72 4.24
C TYR A 177 -28.00 20.22 2.80
N SER A 178 -28.27 19.32 1.85
CA SER A 178 -28.49 19.66 0.44
C SER A 178 -29.55 18.76 -0.18
N SER A 179 -30.53 19.38 -0.85
CA SER A 179 -31.53 18.68 -1.66
C SER A 179 -31.02 18.29 -3.04
N THR A 180 -29.86 18.84 -3.45
CA THR A 180 -29.20 18.53 -4.73
C THR A 180 -27.94 17.68 -4.51
N PRO A 181 -27.52 16.88 -5.52
CA PRO A 181 -26.28 16.10 -5.44
C PRO A 181 -25.07 16.99 -5.14
N VAL A 182 -24.33 16.66 -4.08
CA VAL A 182 -23.15 17.44 -3.69
C VAL A 182 -21.96 17.05 -4.55
N MET A 183 -21.66 17.91 -5.54
CA MET A 183 -20.58 17.69 -6.51
C MET A 183 -19.21 18.20 -6.02
N PHE A 184 -19.24 19.12 -5.06
CA PHE A 184 -18.08 19.71 -4.43
C PHE A 184 -18.30 19.75 -2.92
N ALA A 185 -17.33 19.27 -2.15
CA ALA A 185 -17.34 19.42 -0.70
C ALA A 185 -15.92 19.63 -0.17
N LYS A 186 -15.79 20.48 0.85
CA LYS A 186 -14.64 20.54 1.75
C LYS A 186 -15.05 19.99 3.09
N ILE A 187 -14.36 18.96 3.55
CA ILE A 187 -14.65 18.28 4.81
C ILE A 187 -13.41 18.33 5.69
N CYS A 188 -13.55 18.89 6.88
CA CYS A 188 -12.46 18.96 7.85
C CYS A 188 -12.61 17.85 8.90
N VAL A 189 -11.53 17.10 9.10
CA VAL A 189 -11.38 16.10 10.17
C VAL A 189 -10.41 16.65 11.19
N LYS A 190 -10.80 16.60 12.47
CA LYS A 190 -10.01 16.99 13.62
C LYS A 190 -9.57 15.75 14.40
N PHE A 191 -8.34 15.77 14.89
CA PHE A 191 -7.82 14.85 15.89
C PHE A 191 -7.34 15.59 17.14
N CYS A 192 -7.62 15.04 18.33
CA CYS A 192 -7.02 15.44 19.59
C CYS A 192 -7.09 14.29 20.60
N SER A 193 -5.99 14.00 21.29
CA SER A 193 -5.95 12.96 22.32
C SER A 193 -5.19 13.40 23.58
N PRO A 194 -5.73 13.15 24.79
CA PRO A 194 -5.01 13.33 26.05
C PRO A 194 -4.05 12.18 26.37
N SER A 195 -4.11 11.09 25.58
CA SER A 195 -3.37 9.85 25.81
C SER A 195 -2.24 9.69 24.82
N TYR A 196 -1.14 9.08 25.26
CA TYR A 196 -0.12 8.59 24.32
C TYR A 196 -0.64 7.35 23.60
N GLY A 197 -0.21 7.15 22.36
CA GLY A 197 -0.63 6.00 21.57
C GLY A 197 -0.64 6.27 20.08
N HIS A 198 -0.99 5.24 19.34
CA HIS A 198 -1.20 5.28 17.91
C HIS A 198 -2.69 5.30 17.64
N PHE A 199 -3.15 6.31 16.92
CA PHE A 199 -4.56 6.52 16.63
C PHE A 199 -4.73 6.53 15.11
N ASN A 200 -5.63 5.71 14.59
CA ASN A 200 -5.91 5.61 13.16
C ASN A 200 -7.42 5.53 12.92
N VAL A 201 -7.86 6.11 11.82
CA VAL A 201 -9.26 6.02 11.37
C VAL A 201 -9.32 5.95 9.86
N THR A 202 -10.23 5.12 9.37
CA THR A 202 -10.57 4.98 7.96
C THR A 202 -11.78 5.86 7.67
N ILE A 203 -11.59 6.86 6.82
CA ILE A 203 -12.63 7.77 6.36
C ILE A 203 -13.22 7.20 5.07
N VAL A 204 -14.51 6.89 5.07
CA VAL A 204 -15.24 6.39 3.92
C VAL A 204 -16.04 7.53 3.28
N PHE A 205 -15.87 7.72 1.98
CA PHE A 205 -16.65 8.63 1.15
C PHE A 205 -17.62 7.82 0.30
N ASP A 206 -18.91 7.90 0.67
CA ASP A 206 -19.99 7.15 0.06
C ASP A 206 -20.74 7.99 -0.97
N PHE A 207 -20.70 7.52 -2.21
CA PHE A 207 -21.43 8.12 -3.34
C PHE A 207 -22.76 7.38 -3.62
N GLY A 208 -23.15 6.42 -2.76
CA GLY A 208 -24.38 5.64 -2.88
C GLY A 208 -24.21 4.29 -3.59
N PHE A 209 -23.00 3.94 -4.02
CA PHE A 209 -22.71 2.67 -4.69
C PHE A 209 -21.28 2.19 -4.39
N ALA A 210 -21.05 0.91 -4.65
CA ALA A 210 -19.75 0.29 -4.52
C ALA A 210 -19.00 0.32 -5.87
N PRO A 211 -17.66 0.43 -5.87
CA PRO A 211 -16.82 0.58 -4.69
C PRO A 211 -16.75 2.04 -4.17
N ARG A 212 -16.65 2.19 -2.85
CA ARG A 212 -16.58 3.48 -2.13
C ARG A 212 -15.15 3.93 -1.97
N ILE A 213 -14.93 5.25 -1.92
CA ILE A 213 -13.56 5.77 -1.79
C ILE A 213 -13.19 5.84 -0.31
N VAL A 214 -11.98 5.40 0.04
CA VAL A 214 -11.46 5.48 1.41
C VAL A 214 -10.20 6.34 1.50
N ARG A 215 -10.01 6.97 2.66
CA ARG A 215 -8.77 7.64 3.06
C ARG A 215 -8.42 7.20 4.47
N TYR A 216 -7.14 6.95 4.71
CA TYR A 216 -6.63 6.59 6.01
C TYR A 216 -5.93 7.80 6.60
N VAL A 217 -6.23 8.13 7.85
CA VAL A 217 -5.48 9.14 8.61
C VAL A 217 -5.04 8.56 9.94
N GLY A 218 -3.93 9.06 10.47
CA GLY A 218 -3.42 8.59 11.75
C GLY A 218 -2.46 9.55 12.44
N VAL A 219 -2.33 9.39 13.75
CA VAL A 219 -1.50 10.21 14.61
C VAL A 219 -0.80 9.35 15.65
N VAL A 220 0.49 9.58 15.82
CA VAL A 220 1.26 9.04 16.94
C VAL A 220 1.43 10.14 17.98
N VAL A 221 0.81 9.93 19.15
CA VAL A 221 0.95 10.83 20.30
C VAL A 221 2.02 10.27 21.22
N ALA A 222 3.13 10.98 21.36
CA ALA A 222 4.29 10.56 22.13
C ALA A 222 4.92 11.75 22.88
N PRO A 223 5.62 11.54 24.00
CA PRO A 223 6.29 12.62 24.72
C PRO A 223 7.46 13.21 23.93
N GLU A 224 7.53 14.54 23.83
CA GLU A 224 8.57 15.32 23.10
C GLU A 224 9.96 15.31 23.75
N LYS A 225 10.46 14.16 24.22
CA LYS A 225 11.83 14.08 24.76
C LYS A 225 12.63 13.09 23.93
N HIS A 226 13.31 13.62 22.91
CA HIS A 226 14.69 13.28 22.49
C HIS A 226 15.05 13.64 21.03
N LEU A 227 14.17 14.26 20.23
CA LEU A 227 14.45 14.43 18.78
C LEU A 227 15.03 15.77 18.30
N PHE A 228 15.42 16.67 19.20
CA PHE A 228 16.21 17.85 18.81
C PHE A 228 17.24 18.20 19.87
N GLU A 229 18.26 17.36 20.00
CA GLU A 229 19.51 17.81 20.58
C GLU A 229 20.69 17.46 19.67
N LYS A 230 21.38 18.54 19.29
CA LYS A 230 22.82 18.67 19.08
C LYS A 230 23.36 18.80 17.65
N LEU A 231 23.75 20.06 17.40
CA LEU A 231 25.15 20.49 17.15
C LEU A 231 25.64 20.56 15.70
N SER A 232 26.18 21.74 15.39
CA SER A 232 27.39 21.93 14.59
C SER A 232 28.40 20.81 14.88
N SER A 233 28.56 19.85 13.97
CA SER A 233 29.48 18.71 14.10
C SER A 233 29.66 17.99 12.72
N PRO A 234 30.60 17.03 12.56
CA PRO A 234 31.11 16.50 11.27
C PRO A 234 30.03 15.80 10.41
N PRO A 235 30.33 15.40 9.14
CA PRO A 235 29.33 14.81 8.25
C PRO A 235 28.52 13.71 8.95
N THR A 236 27.22 13.93 9.03
CA THR A 236 26.29 13.05 9.72
C THR A 236 25.49 12.28 8.67
N THR A 237 25.48 10.96 8.80
CA THR A 237 24.54 10.11 8.08
C THR A 237 23.13 10.43 8.59
N THR A 238 22.21 10.84 7.72
CA THR A 238 20.85 11.24 8.10
C THR A 238 19.80 10.36 7.44
N SER A 239 18.77 9.94 8.18
CA SER A 239 17.64 9.16 7.68
C SER A 239 16.51 10.02 7.10
N ASN A 240 16.82 11.22 6.59
CA ASN A 240 15.78 12.20 6.22
C ASN A 240 15.10 11.83 4.89
N ASP A 241 13.94 11.17 4.96
CA ASP A 241 13.11 10.74 3.81
C ASP A 241 12.78 11.86 2.81
N LYS A 242 12.84 13.13 3.22
CA LYS A 242 12.59 14.28 2.35
C LYS A 242 13.72 14.55 1.34
N HIS A 243 14.87 13.87 1.44
CA HIS A 243 16.05 14.08 0.60
C HIS A 243 16.50 12.75 -0.03
N ASN A 244 15.60 12.14 -0.81
CA ASN A 244 15.88 10.91 -1.54
C ASN A 244 16.16 11.16 -3.03
N GLU A 245 16.82 10.18 -3.66
CA GLU A 245 17.24 10.17 -5.07
C GLU A 245 16.12 10.58 -6.04
N LEU A 246 14.91 10.06 -5.86
CA LEU A 246 13.76 10.32 -6.74
C LEU A 246 13.33 11.78 -6.73
N THR A 247 13.30 12.38 -5.54
CA THR A 247 12.97 13.80 -5.38
C THR A 247 14.00 14.68 -6.08
N TRP A 248 15.28 14.31 -5.99
CA TRP A 248 16.36 15.10 -6.57
C TRP A 248 16.39 15.02 -8.09
N THR A 249 16.24 13.82 -8.65
CA THR A 249 16.22 13.59 -10.10
C THR A 249 14.99 14.21 -10.77
N GLN A 250 13.87 14.37 -10.06
CA GLN A 250 12.68 15.07 -10.56
C GLN A 250 12.80 16.60 -10.47
N LYS A 251 13.44 17.13 -9.41
CA LYS A 251 13.44 18.57 -9.10
C LYS A 251 14.63 19.31 -9.70
N TYR A 252 15.79 18.66 -9.77
CA TYR A 252 17.05 19.30 -10.13
C TYR A 252 17.62 18.72 -11.41
N LYS A 253 18.38 19.53 -12.14
CA LYS A 253 19.09 19.07 -13.32
C LYS A 253 20.15 18.05 -12.90
N LEU A 254 20.08 16.85 -13.47
CA LEU A 254 21.09 15.81 -13.31
C LEU A 254 22.22 16.02 -14.32
N VAL A 255 23.46 16.00 -13.83
CA VAL A 255 24.69 15.97 -14.63
C VAL A 255 25.28 14.57 -14.52
N SER A 256 25.18 13.79 -15.58
CA SER A 256 25.73 12.43 -15.65
C SER A 256 27.25 12.40 -15.52
N PHE A 257 27.78 11.30 -15.00
CA PHE A 257 29.20 11.17 -14.73
C PHE A 257 30.05 11.20 -16.02
N ASP A 258 29.59 10.50 -17.06
CA ASP A 258 30.24 10.37 -18.36
C ASP A 258 29.74 11.38 -19.41
N GLY A 259 28.71 12.17 -19.09
CA GLY A 259 28.11 13.12 -20.01
C GLY A 259 27.18 12.48 -21.04
N SER A 260 26.84 11.19 -20.90
CA SER A 260 25.76 10.57 -21.67
C SER A 260 24.41 11.16 -21.23
N THR A 261 23.57 11.54 -22.18
CA THR A 261 22.13 11.69 -21.93
C THR A 261 21.61 10.27 -21.79
N THR A 262 21.41 9.78 -20.57
CA THR A 262 20.87 8.46 -20.32
C THR A 262 19.44 8.38 -20.85
N GLU A 263 19.28 7.85 -22.07
CA GLU A 263 17.98 7.46 -22.64
C GLU A 263 17.25 6.44 -21.72
N GLU A 264 17.97 5.80 -20.79
CA GLU A 264 17.42 4.94 -19.74
C GLU A 264 16.46 5.68 -18.78
N ASP A 265 16.57 7.00 -18.61
CA ASP A 265 15.66 7.78 -17.75
C ASP A 265 14.35 8.18 -18.47
N ALA A 266 14.24 7.96 -19.78
CA ALA A 266 13.09 8.39 -20.59
C ALA A 266 11.87 7.46 -20.48
N ASN A 267 12.04 6.21 -20.03
CA ASN A 267 10.95 5.22 -19.94
C ASN A 267 10.46 4.96 -18.50
N THR A 268 10.82 5.82 -17.55
CA THR A 268 10.57 5.66 -16.10
C THR A 268 9.09 5.81 -15.69
N GLY A 269 8.21 6.21 -16.62
CA GLY A 269 6.80 6.50 -16.32
C GLY A 269 5.93 5.28 -16.05
N GLU A 270 6.21 4.13 -16.67
CA GLU A 270 5.28 2.99 -16.69
C GLU A 270 5.15 2.29 -15.32
N TYR A 271 6.23 2.25 -14.53
CA TYR A 271 6.24 1.63 -13.20
C TYR A 271 6.89 2.54 -12.15
N SER A 272 6.48 3.80 -12.12
CA SER A 272 6.92 4.74 -11.07
C SER A 272 6.38 4.34 -9.70
N LEU A 273 7.20 4.52 -8.66
CA LEU A 273 6.80 4.29 -7.27
C LEU A 273 5.54 5.11 -6.92
N PRO A 274 4.49 4.48 -6.37
CA PRO A 274 3.28 5.19 -5.95
C PRO A 274 3.59 6.24 -4.87
N ALA A 275 3.05 7.46 -5.04
CA ALA A 275 3.37 8.62 -4.20
C ALA A 275 3.00 8.45 -2.71
N ASN A 276 2.11 7.53 -2.38
CA ASN A 276 1.63 7.24 -1.02
C ASN A 276 2.10 5.89 -0.47
N LEU A 277 3.02 5.20 -1.15
CA LEU A 277 3.44 3.85 -0.79
C LEU A 277 4.07 3.74 0.60
N GLN A 278 4.82 4.77 1.03
CA GLN A 278 5.36 4.90 2.40
C GLN A 278 4.29 4.59 3.45
N TYR A 279 3.11 5.15 3.26
CA TYR A 279 2.00 5.00 4.19
C TYR A 279 1.38 3.60 4.13
N GLY A 280 1.37 2.97 2.95
CA GLY A 280 0.91 1.59 2.81
C GLY A 280 1.81 0.59 3.54
N VAL A 281 3.13 0.80 3.52
CA VAL A 281 4.11 -0.09 4.15
C VAL A 281 4.17 0.10 5.66
N GLU A 282 4.23 1.35 6.13
CA GLU A 282 4.40 1.66 7.56
C GLU A 282 3.16 1.40 8.40
N PHE A 283 1.97 1.35 7.77
CA PHE A 283 0.68 1.28 8.46
C PHE A 283 -0.21 0.11 8.00
N GLY A 284 0.40 -0.95 7.44
CA GLY A 284 -0.27 -2.24 7.28
C GLY A 284 -1.28 -2.36 6.14
N ALA A 285 -1.23 -1.52 5.10
CA ALA A 285 -2.14 -1.63 3.94
C ALA A 285 -2.00 -2.97 3.19
N PHE A 286 -0.89 -3.68 3.38
CA PHE A 286 -0.63 -5.00 2.82
C PHE A 286 -1.06 -6.17 3.72
N GLU A 287 -1.49 -5.92 4.96
CA GLU A 287 -1.95 -6.96 5.90
C GLU A 287 -3.25 -7.64 5.45
N TYR A 288 -3.98 -7.00 4.53
CA TYR A 288 -5.22 -7.52 3.94
C TYR A 288 -5.04 -8.03 2.50
N MET A 289 -3.80 -8.19 2.03
CA MET A 289 -3.58 -8.85 0.74
C MET A 289 -4.11 -10.28 0.77
N ASP A 290 -4.77 -10.69 -0.31
CA ASP A 290 -5.35 -12.03 -0.42
C ASP A 290 -4.31 -13.08 -0.03
N VAL A 291 -4.69 -14.05 0.79
CA VAL A 291 -3.76 -15.09 1.25
C VAL A 291 -3.26 -15.90 0.04
N TYR A 292 -4.16 -16.20 -0.90
CA TYR A 292 -3.88 -17.01 -2.08
C TYR A 292 -3.63 -16.18 -3.32
N LEU A 293 -2.67 -16.63 -4.12
CA LEU A 293 -2.45 -16.13 -5.48
C LEU A 293 -3.45 -16.82 -6.42
N THR A 294 -4.07 -16.07 -7.32
CA THR A 294 -4.94 -16.54 -8.39
C THR A 294 -4.56 -15.86 -9.70
N THR A 295 -5.07 -16.37 -10.82
CA THR A 295 -4.89 -15.78 -12.16
C THR A 295 -5.31 -14.30 -12.19
N GLU A 296 -6.34 -13.91 -11.45
CA GLU A 296 -6.91 -12.56 -11.44
C GLU A 296 -6.16 -11.58 -10.53
N ASN A 297 -5.45 -12.06 -9.51
CA ASN A 297 -4.77 -11.20 -8.54
C ASN A 297 -3.23 -11.28 -8.60
N TYR A 298 -2.65 -12.23 -9.34
CA TYR A 298 -1.20 -12.47 -9.37
C TYR A 298 -0.39 -11.25 -9.78
N ARG A 299 -0.75 -10.61 -10.90
CA ARG A 299 -0.01 -9.46 -11.44
C ARG A 299 -0.04 -8.32 -10.45
N ASP A 300 -1.24 -7.81 -10.13
CA ASP A 300 -1.44 -6.72 -9.18
C ASP A 300 -0.70 -6.97 -7.85
N ARG A 301 -0.79 -8.19 -7.31
CA ARG A 301 -0.12 -8.57 -6.06
C ARG A 301 1.40 -8.54 -6.18
N LEU A 302 1.97 -9.08 -7.26
CA LEU A 302 3.42 -9.06 -7.44
C LEU A 302 3.95 -7.66 -7.75
N HIS A 303 3.23 -6.82 -8.50
CA HIS A 303 3.58 -5.41 -8.66
C HIS A 303 3.59 -4.70 -7.30
N ASN A 304 2.56 -4.89 -6.48
CA ASN A 304 2.52 -4.30 -5.14
C ASN A 304 3.69 -4.74 -4.26
N LEU A 305 4.03 -6.04 -4.25
CA LEU A 305 5.18 -6.53 -3.49
C LEU A 305 6.51 -5.96 -3.99
N LEU A 306 6.68 -5.84 -5.31
CA LEU A 306 7.86 -5.21 -5.89
C LEU A 306 7.95 -3.74 -5.51
N PHE A 307 6.85 -3.00 -5.56
CA PHE A 307 6.82 -1.61 -5.11
C PHE A 307 7.23 -1.49 -3.63
N VAL A 308 6.69 -2.35 -2.75
CA VAL A 308 7.04 -2.39 -1.33
C VAL A 308 8.54 -2.66 -1.12
N GLU A 309 9.07 -3.69 -1.77
CA GLU A 309 10.50 -4.04 -1.69
C GLU A 309 11.37 -2.90 -2.24
N GLU A 310 10.95 -2.30 -3.35
CA GLU A 310 11.61 -1.18 -3.99
C GLU A 310 11.67 0.05 -3.06
N TYR A 311 10.58 0.34 -2.37
CA TYR A 311 10.48 1.39 -1.37
C TYR A 311 11.36 1.12 -0.16
N GLU A 312 11.25 -0.06 0.45
CA GLU A 312 12.02 -0.43 1.64
C GLU A 312 13.53 -0.45 1.37
N ARG A 313 13.97 -0.89 0.18
CA ARG A 313 15.38 -0.80 -0.20
C ARG A 313 15.85 0.64 -0.35
N ARG A 314 15.06 1.53 -0.96
CA ARG A 314 15.39 2.96 -1.04
C ARG A 314 15.40 3.63 0.32
N LYS A 315 14.45 3.30 1.20
CA LYS A 315 14.39 3.79 2.58
C LYS A 315 15.61 3.36 3.38
N ARG A 316 16.05 2.10 3.26
CA ARG A 316 17.31 1.65 3.89
C ARG A 316 18.52 2.39 3.34
N MET A 317 18.59 2.58 2.02
CA MET A 317 19.68 3.34 1.39
C MET A 317 19.76 4.81 1.83
N SER A 318 18.64 5.43 2.23
CA SER A 318 18.66 6.81 2.73
C SER A 318 19.53 6.99 3.98
N ARG A 319 19.78 5.92 4.75
CA ARG A 319 20.71 5.94 5.89
C ARG A 319 22.16 6.23 5.51
N LEU A 320 22.52 6.04 4.24
CA LEU A 320 23.85 6.42 3.72
C LEU A 320 23.92 7.89 3.31
N ASN A 321 22.80 8.63 3.35
CA ASN A 321 22.79 10.01 2.91
C ASN A 321 23.65 10.84 3.86
N VAL A 322 24.61 11.56 3.30
CA VAL A 322 25.55 12.38 4.05
C VAL A 322 25.24 13.84 3.82
N HIS A 323 25.05 14.56 4.92
CA HIS A 323 25.10 16.02 4.92
C HIS A 323 26.50 16.47 5.33
N CYS A 324 27.14 17.32 4.53
CA CYS A 324 28.48 17.81 4.79
C CYS A 324 28.53 19.33 4.61
N HIS A 325 29.05 20.05 5.61
CA HIS A 325 29.16 21.52 5.54
C HIS A 325 30.24 22.01 4.56
N ASP A 326 31.21 21.16 4.24
CA ASP A 326 32.26 21.48 3.28
C ASP A 326 32.77 20.22 2.56
N ILE A 327 32.40 20.08 1.29
CA ILE A 327 32.83 18.94 0.45
C ILE A 327 34.35 18.76 0.41
N PHE A 328 35.13 19.84 0.59
CA PHE A 328 36.59 19.76 0.58
C PHE A 328 37.15 18.90 1.71
N THR A 329 36.40 18.73 2.81
CA THR A 329 36.76 17.84 3.92
C THR A 329 36.69 16.35 3.56
N LEU A 330 35.95 16.01 2.50
CA LEU A 330 35.79 14.63 2.02
C LEU A 330 36.91 14.21 1.07
N PHE A 331 37.74 15.14 0.58
CA PHE A 331 38.94 14.80 -0.16
C PHE A 331 40.02 14.32 0.83
N GLY A 332 40.40 13.05 0.72
CA GLY A 332 41.39 12.45 1.61
C GLY A 332 42.81 12.94 1.31
N LYS A 333 43.56 13.38 2.33
CA LYS A 333 45.01 13.58 2.26
C LYS A 333 45.80 12.25 2.25
N ARG A 334 45.26 11.17 1.68
CA ARG A 334 45.91 9.85 1.72
C ARG A 334 46.82 9.65 0.51
N SER A 335 48.13 9.48 0.75
CA SER A 335 49.14 9.30 -0.29
C SER A 335 49.12 7.94 -0.99
N LYS A 336 48.30 6.98 -0.54
CA LYS A 336 48.17 5.64 -1.15
C LYS A 336 46.70 5.20 -1.14
N LEU A 337 46.09 5.11 -2.31
CA LEU A 337 44.83 4.37 -2.49
C LEU A 337 45.13 2.86 -2.40
N PRO A 338 44.23 2.04 -1.81
CA PRO A 338 44.30 0.59 -1.92
C PRO A 338 44.41 0.16 -3.38
N SER A 339 45.27 -0.81 -3.68
CA SER A 339 45.65 -1.22 -5.04
C SER A 339 44.48 -1.72 -5.90
N MET A 340 43.70 -0.84 -6.54
CA MET A 340 42.87 -1.13 -7.73
C MET A 340 42.19 0.12 -8.30
N ARG A 341 42.04 0.14 -9.65
CA ARG A 341 41.71 1.28 -10.54
C ARG A 341 42.47 2.55 -10.17
N THR A 342 43.29 3.07 -11.08
CA THR A 342 43.98 4.36 -10.93
C THR A 342 42.95 5.49 -10.94
N VAL A 343 42.22 5.68 -9.85
CA VAL A 343 41.38 6.85 -9.64
C VAL A 343 42.31 8.01 -9.36
N ASP A 344 42.13 9.09 -10.11
CA ASP A 344 42.81 10.35 -9.87
C ASP A 344 42.51 10.78 -8.42
N SER A 345 43.55 10.93 -7.60
CA SER A 345 43.38 11.31 -6.18
C SER A 345 42.67 12.65 -6.01
N GLN A 346 42.68 13.52 -7.05
CA GLN A 346 41.93 14.77 -7.07
C GLN A 346 40.43 14.58 -7.32
N LYS A 347 39.97 13.38 -7.70
CA LYS A 347 38.56 13.04 -7.98
C LYS A 347 37.96 12.09 -6.95
N ALA A 348 38.75 11.62 -5.99
CA ALA A 348 38.30 10.68 -4.97
C ALA A 348 37.71 11.41 -3.76
N LEU A 349 36.46 11.10 -3.42
CA LEU A 349 35.80 11.49 -2.18
C LEU A 349 35.71 10.28 -1.25
N PHE A 350 36.01 10.49 0.02
CA PHE A 350 35.96 9.49 1.08
C PHE A 350 34.77 9.80 1.98
N ILE A 351 33.70 9.01 1.83
CA ILE A 351 32.45 9.20 2.54
C ILE A 351 32.49 8.36 3.82
N PRO A 352 32.54 8.98 5.01
CA PRO A 352 32.55 8.23 6.26
C PRO A 352 31.17 7.61 6.50
N VAL A 353 31.14 6.32 6.81
CA VAL A 353 29.91 5.57 7.09
C VAL A 353 30.17 4.61 8.25
N SER A 354 29.21 4.45 9.16
CA SER A 354 29.37 3.46 10.24
C SER A 354 29.43 2.04 9.69
N GLU A 355 30.23 1.20 10.33
CA GLU A 355 30.41 -0.21 9.99
C GLU A 355 29.07 -0.96 10.03
N GLU A 356 28.25 -0.70 11.07
CA GLU A 356 26.88 -1.21 11.19
C GLU A 356 26.00 -0.84 9.98
N THR A 357 26.05 0.41 9.52
CA THR A 357 25.27 0.82 8.35
C THR A 357 25.77 0.10 7.09
N LEU A 358 27.09 -0.08 6.93
CA LEU A 358 27.66 -0.77 5.77
C LEU A 358 27.36 -2.28 5.75
N GLU A 359 27.30 -2.94 6.90
CA GLU A 359 26.86 -4.34 6.98
C GLU A 359 25.42 -4.50 6.47
N GLU A 360 24.54 -3.56 6.80
CA GLU A 360 23.14 -3.61 6.40
C GLU A 360 22.88 -3.26 4.94
N VAL A 361 23.52 -2.21 4.41
CA VAL A 361 23.21 -1.65 3.08
C VAL A 361 24.35 -1.71 2.07
N GLY A 362 25.53 -2.20 2.46
CA GLY A 362 26.71 -2.33 1.60
C GLY A 362 26.44 -3.13 0.33
N ILE A 363 25.64 -4.20 0.41
CA ILE A 363 25.26 -5.01 -0.75
C ILE A 363 24.44 -4.19 -1.77
N LEU A 364 23.60 -3.26 -1.31
CA LEU A 364 22.76 -2.44 -2.19
C LEU A 364 23.61 -1.47 -3.01
N ILE A 365 24.62 -0.84 -2.39
CA ILE A 365 25.52 0.08 -3.09
C ILE A 365 26.60 -0.62 -3.92
N THR A 366 26.97 -1.85 -3.59
CA THR A 366 27.90 -2.67 -4.41
C THR A 366 27.28 -2.96 -5.78
N ARG A 367 25.96 -3.11 -5.85
CA ARG A 367 25.20 -3.28 -7.10
C ARG A 367 24.86 -1.95 -7.77
N GLY A 368 24.71 -0.89 -6.96
CA GLY A 368 24.23 0.44 -7.33
C GLY A 368 25.17 1.29 -8.18
N SER A 369 26.49 1.09 -8.03
CA SER A 369 27.58 1.76 -8.77
C SER A 369 27.59 3.31 -8.79
N LYS A 370 26.58 4.01 -8.28
CA LYS A 370 26.39 5.46 -8.44
C LYS A 370 25.89 6.16 -7.18
N ALA A 371 26.30 7.41 -7.02
CA ALA A 371 25.84 8.35 -6.01
C ALA A 371 25.52 9.70 -6.66
N LEU A 372 24.73 10.51 -5.98
CA LEU A 372 24.30 11.84 -6.39
C LEU A 372 24.80 12.87 -5.38
N ILE A 373 25.40 13.94 -5.90
CA ILE A 373 25.98 15.03 -5.14
C ILE A 373 25.22 16.31 -5.48
N ARG A 374 24.45 16.84 -4.51
CA ARG A 374 23.68 18.07 -4.69
C ARG A 374 24.53 19.28 -4.33
N LEU A 375 24.86 20.09 -5.33
CA LEU A 375 25.66 21.31 -5.19
C LEU A 375 24.81 22.55 -5.50
N ARG A 376 25.04 23.64 -4.75
CA ARG A 376 24.45 24.94 -5.06
C ARG A 376 25.18 25.55 -6.26
N GLN A 377 24.43 26.02 -7.25
CA GLN A 377 24.99 26.75 -8.37
C GLN A 377 24.90 28.26 -8.09
N PHE A 378 26.04 28.95 -8.10
CA PHE A 378 26.08 30.40 -8.02
C PHE A 378 26.04 30.97 -9.44
N VAL A 379 24.90 31.49 -9.86
CA VAL A 379 24.79 32.26 -11.11
C VAL A 379 25.02 33.73 -10.78
N TYR A 380 26.00 34.35 -11.44
CA TYR A 380 26.29 35.78 -11.25
C TYR A 380 25.06 36.64 -11.52
N GLY A 381 24.63 37.40 -10.51
CA GLY A 381 23.60 38.44 -10.64
C GLY A 381 22.15 38.03 -10.34
N VAL A 382 21.89 36.80 -9.89
CA VAL A 382 20.56 36.37 -9.44
C VAL A 382 20.68 35.58 -8.14
N ASP A 383 20.03 36.05 -7.07
CA ASP A 383 19.80 35.28 -5.85
C ASP A 383 18.77 34.16 -6.14
N SER A 384 19.15 33.15 -6.93
CA SER A 384 18.36 31.92 -7.06
C SER A 384 18.99 30.79 -6.24
N GLU A 385 18.15 30.07 -5.49
CA GLU A 385 18.48 28.80 -4.81
C GLU A 385 18.51 27.65 -5.83
N ASP A 386 19.25 27.80 -6.93
CA ASP A 386 19.32 26.76 -7.96
C ASP A 386 20.39 25.73 -7.59
N TYR A 387 19.93 24.51 -7.30
CA TYR A 387 20.80 23.37 -7.05
C TYR A 387 20.93 22.51 -8.31
N VAL A 388 22.13 21.96 -8.51
CA VAL A 388 22.43 20.99 -9.56
C VAL A 388 22.90 19.70 -8.91
N VAL A 389 22.47 18.57 -9.48
CA VAL A 389 22.82 17.25 -8.97
C VAL A 389 23.85 16.64 -9.89
N HIS A 390 25.02 16.31 -9.35
CA HIS A 390 26.13 15.70 -10.07
C HIS A 390 26.22 14.22 -9.72
N GLU A 391 26.31 13.36 -10.74
CA GLU A 391 26.53 11.94 -10.55
C GLU A 391 28.01 11.65 -10.21
N ALA A 392 28.22 10.71 -9.30
CA ALA A 392 29.51 10.18 -8.89
C ALA A 392 29.46 8.65 -8.92
N LEU A 393 30.61 7.99 -9.14
CA LEU A 393 30.69 6.53 -9.17
C LEU A 393 31.13 5.98 -7.82
N VAL A 394 30.49 4.90 -7.37
CA VAL A 394 30.96 4.13 -6.22
C VAL A 394 32.11 3.24 -6.69
N ILE A 395 33.32 3.52 -6.24
CA ILE A 395 34.52 2.79 -6.67
C ILE A 395 34.84 1.64 -5.73
N ASN A 396 34.70 1.88 -4.43
CA ASN A 396 35.06 0.90 -3.42
C ASN A 396 34.29 1.14 -2.12
N ILE A 397 34.12 0.07 -1.34
CA ILE A 397 33.49 0.08 -0.03
C ILE A 397 34.48 -0.56 0.94
N LEU A 398 34.90 0.22 1.93
CA LEU A 398 35.78 -0.20 3.02
C LEU A 398 34.93 -0.35 4.30
N SER A 399 35.48 -0.93 5.38
CA SER A 399 34.72 -1.18 6.61
C SER A 399 34.08 0.05 7.28
N ARG A 400 34.56 1.27 6.99
CA ARG A 400 34.05 2.53 7.57
C ARG A 400 33.91 3.68 6.59
N GLU A 401 34.15 3.42 5.31
CA GLU A 401 34.23 4.47 4.29
C GLU A 401 33.76 3.94 2.95
N VAL A 402 33.03 4.77 2.19
CA VAL A 402 32.72 4.53 0.78
C VAL A 402 33.52 5.50 -0.06
N ILE A 403 34.21 4.98 -1.07
CA ILE A 403 35.03 5.80 -1.99
C ILE A 403 34.19 6.12 -3.22
N LEU A 404 33.96 7.40 -3.45
CA LEU A 404 33.30 7.91 -4.65
C LEU A 404 34.32 8.55 -5.60
N GLU A 405 34.11 8.41 -6.90
CA GLU A 405 34.80 9.18 -7.93
C GLU A 405 33.85 10.23 -8.52
N ILE A 406 34.28 11.49 -8.55
CA ILE A 406 33.53 12.57 -9.20
C ILE A 406 33.97 12.79 -10.65
N SER A 407 33.05 13.28 -11.48
CA SER A 407 33.37 13.61 -12.88
C SER A 407 34.39 14.75 -12.99
N SER A 408 35.11 14.83 -14.10
CA SER A 408 36.00 15.96 -14.41
C SER A 408 35.25 17.31 -14.40
N LYS A 409 33.98 17.31 -14.84
CA LYS A 409 33.13 18.52 -14.84
C LYS A 409 32.86 19.00 -13.41
N THR A 410 32.52 18.08 -12.51
CA THR A 410 32.30 18.36 -11.10
C THR A 410 33.59 18.87 -10.44
N LEU A 411 34.74 18.26 -10.72
CA LEU A 411 36.03 18.73 -10.20
C LEU A 411 36.37 20.15 -10.66
N THR A 412 36.17 20.47 -11.93
CA THR A 412 36.40 21.83 -12.45
C THR A 412 35.49 22.85 -11.76
N LEU A 413 34.22 22.51 -11.54
CA LEU A 413 33.29 23.37 -10.80
C LEU A 413 33.78 23.62 -9.37
N LEU A 414 34.15 22.57 -8.64
CA LEU A 414 34.63 22.70 -7.26
C LEU A 414 35.90 23.56 -7.19
N LYS A 415 36.82 23.44 -8.15
CA LYS A 415 38.04 24.27 -8.22
C LYS A 415 37.77 25.78 -8.34
N THR A 416 36.58 26.19 -8.80
CA THR A 416 36.18 27.60 -8.88
C THR A 416 35.61 28.15 -7.57
N MET A 417 35.31 27.28 -6.60
CA MET A 417 34.70 27.67 -5.33
C MET A 417 35.79 27.94 -4.28
N THR A 418 35.72 29.09 -3.61
CA THR A 418 36.73 29.56 -2.64
C THR A 418 36.24 29.59 -1.19
N ALA A 419 34.98 29.26 -0.95
CA ALA A 419 34.33 29.20 0.36
C ALA A 419 33.96 27.74 0.71
N PRO A 420 33.68 27.42 1.99
CA PRO A 420 33.12 26.12 2.36
C PRO A 420 31.91 25.78 1.51
N VAL A 421 31.89 24.60 0.90
CA VAL A 421 30.84 24.19 -0.04
C VAL A 421 29.94 23.16 0.63
N PRO A 422 28.79 23.57 1.20
CA PRO A 422 27.85 22.63 1.78
C PRO A 422 27.28 21.72 0.69
N VAL A 423 27.21 20.43 0.99
CA VAL A 423 26.80 19.39 0.04
C VAL A 423 25.95 18.35 0.73
N ASP A 424 24.97 17.85 0.00
CA ASP A 424 24.24 16.63 0.33
C ASP A 424 24.60 15.53 -0.65
N ILE A 425 24.86 14.34 -0.14
CA ILE A 425 25.19 13.16 -0.93
C ILE A 425 24.13 12.10 -0.65
N CYS A 426 23.51 11.55 -1.69
CA CYS A 426 22.66 10.37 -1.58
C CYS A 426 23.09 9.29 -2.58
N PHE A 427 22.84 8.03 -2.26
CA PHE A 427 23.21 6.92 -3.14
C PHE A 427 22.09 6.58 -4.12
N ARG A 428 22.44 6.31 -5.38
CA ARG A 428 21.46 6.02 -6.44
C ARG A 428 21.08 4.55 -6.39
N PHE A 429 19.79 4.26 -6.42
CA PHE A 429 19.29 2.89 -6.50
C PHE A 429 19.30 2.42 -7.97
N VAL A 430 19.88 1.25 -8.27
CA VAL A 430 19.76 0.69 -9.63
C VAL A 430 18.35 0.18 -9.84
N ASN A 431 17.66 0.74 -10.83
CA ASN A 431 16.25 0.47 -11.11
C ASN A 431 16.01 -0.90 -11.79
N THR A 432 16.52 -1.98 -11.20
CA THR A 432 16.24 -3.37 -11.63
C THR A 432 14.75 -3.72 -11.50
N PHE A 433 14.02 -3.03 -10.63
CA PHE A 433 12.59 -3.26 -10.40
C PHE A 433 11.75 -2.95 -11.63
N LEU A 434 12.13 -1.97 -12.46
CA LEU A 434 11.48 -1.70 -13.74
C LEU A 434 11.42 -2.95 -14.63
N CYS A 435 12.55 -3.65 -14.76
CA CYS A 435 12.64 -4.89 -15.53
C CYS A 435 11.81 -6.02 -14.91
N MET A 436 11.75 -6.09 -13.57
CA MET A 436 10.97 -7.10 -12.85
C MET A 436 9.46 -6.88 -13.02
N HIS A 437 8.99 -5.64 -12.92
CA HIS A 437 7.60 -5.28 -13.22
C HIS A 437 7.22 -5.68 -14.65
N SER A 438 8.06 -5.31 -15.61
CA SER A 438 7.85 -5.66 -17.01
C SER A 438 7.87 -7.18 -17.26
N ALA A 439 8.68 -7.93 -16.50
CA ALA A 439 8.69 -9.39 -16.56
C ALA A 439 7.43 -10.02 -15.98
N ILE A 440 6.87 -9.45 -14.91
CA ILE A 440 5.58 -9.88 -14.37
C ILE A 440 4.54 -9.80 -15.47
N ASP A 441 4.35 -8.64 -16.10
CA ASP A 441 3.34 -8.44 -17.16
C ASP A 441 3.44 -9.42 -18.33
N ARG A 442 4.65 -9.83 -18.69
CA ARG A 442 4.89 -10.80 -19.78
C ARG A 442 4.71 -12.27 -19.38
N VAL A 443 4.60 -12.58 -18.09
CA VAL A 443 4.53 -13.98 -17.65
C VAL A 443 3.25 -14.66 -18.16
N ASN A 444 3.35 -15.90 -18.62
CA ASN A 444 2.17 -16.70 -18.96
C ASN A 444 1.58 -17.30 -17.68
N LEU A 445 0.41 -16.83 -17.27
CA LEU A 445 -0.25 -17.25 -16.03
C LEU A 445 -0.75 -18.70 -16.09
N ASP A 446 -0.99 -19.26 -17.27
CA ASP A 446 -1.41 -20.66 -17.44
C ASP A 446 -0.32 -21.64 -16.99
N LEU A 447 0.96 -21.23 -17.08
CA LEU A 447 2.10 -22.00 -16.57
C LEU A 447 2.23 -21.93 -15.03
N ILE A 448 1.70 -20.87 -14.42
CA ILE A 448 1.80 -20.63 -12.97
C ILE A 448 0.60 -21.24 -12.25
N PHE A 449 -0.60 -21.02 -12.79
CA PHE A 449 -1.85 -21.55 -12.27
C PHE A 449 -2.34 -22.66 -13.17
N TYR A 450 -1.57 -23.74 -13.22
CA TYR A 450 -1.95 -24.92 -13.96
C TYR A 450 -3.23 -25.51 -13.35
N GLN A 451 -4.37 -25.24 -13.98
CA GLN A 451 -5.60 -25.98 -13.73
C GLN A 451 -5.65 -27.13 -14.73
N PRO A 452 -5.66 -28.40 -14.27
CA PRO A 452 -5.97 -29.52 -15.13
C PRO A 452 -7.46 -29.49 -15.50
N LEU A 453 -7.86 -28.51 -16.31
CA LEU A 453 -9.18 -28.51 -16.94
C LEU A 453 -9.16 -29.58 -18.02
N LEU A 454 -9.68 -30.77 -17.69
CA LEU A 454 -10.72 -31.53 -18.41
C LEU A 454 -10.85 -31.36 -19.95
N ARG A 455 -9.76 -31.11 -20.66
CA ARG A 455 -9.68 -31.08 -22.11
C ARG A 455 -8.67 -32.11 -22.56
N LEU A 456 -9.23 -33.20 -23.08
CA LEU A 456 -8.62 -34.22 -23.95
C LEU A 456 -7.69 -35.17 -23.18
N VAL A 457 -8.21 -36.26 -22.62
CA VAL A 457 -8.36 -37.53 -23.38
C VAL A 457 -8.29 -37.32 -24.89
N VAL A 458 -7.09 -37.05 -25.40
CA VAL A 458 -6.48 -37.45 -26.69
C VAL A 458 -5.07 -36.86 -26.56
N GLU A 459 -4.07 -37.58 -26.07
CA GLU A 459 -3.23 -38.37 -26.97
C GLU A 459 -2.86 -39.71 -26.34
N SER A 460 -3.15 -40.75 -27.12
CA SER A 460 -2.58 -42.08 -27.02
C SER A 460 -1.17 -42.04 -26.44
N SER A 461 -0.97 -42.66 -25.28
CA SER A 461 0.33 -43.14 -24.84
C SER A 461 0.92 -44.02 -25.95
N ARG A 462 1.62 -43.40 -26.90
CA ARG A 462 2.68 -44.08 -27.62
C ARG A 462 3.83 -44.11 -26.63
N ASN A 463 3.94 -45.24 -25.93
CA ASN A 463 5.17 -45.68 -25.30
C ASN A 463 6.28 -45.71 -26.38
N LEU A 464 6.88 -44.55 -26.66
CA LEU A 464 8.12 -44.49 -27.41
C LEU A 464 9.21 -44.97 -26.45
N PRO A 465 9.98 -46.02 -26.83
CA PRO A 465 11.05 -46.50 -25.98
C PRO A 465 12.05 -45.36 -25.76
N PRO A 466 12.62 -45.23 -24.55
CA PRO A 466 13.58 -44.18 -24.25
C PRO A 466 14.71 -44.24 -25.29
N GLN A 467 14.92 -43.14 -26.01
CA GLN A 467 16.08 -43.03 -26.90
C GLN A 467 17.33 -43.26 -26.05
N ARG A 468 18.06 -44.33 -26.35
CA ARG A 468 19.31 -44.66 -25.65
C ARG A 468 20.34 -43.60 -26.01
N HIS A 469 20.46 -42.59 -25.19
CA HIS A 469 21.59 -41.67 -25.22
C HIS A 469 22.79 -42.39 -24.59
N SER A 470 23.79 -42.73 -25.40
CA SER A 470 24.98 -43.50 -25.03
C SER A 470 25.84 -42.87 -23.92
N LEU A 471 25.57 -41.61 -23.56
CA LEU A 471 26.31 -40.83 -22.56
C LEU A 471 25.49 -40.52 -21.30
N LEU A 472 24.20 -40.83 -21.28
CA LEU A 472 23.32 -40.52 -20.15
C LEU A 472 23.09 -41.76 -19.31
N SER A 473 23.14 -41.60 -17.99
CA SER A 473 22.68 -42.65 -17.08
C SER A 473 21.19 -42.94 -17.31
N PRO A 474 20.69 -44.13 -16.94
CA PRO A 474 19.28 -44.49 -17.12
C PRO A 474 18.32 -43.46 -16.52
N THR A 475 18.68 -42.88 -15.37
CA THR A 475 17.89 -41.83 -14.70
C THR A 475 17.88 -40.52 -15.49
N GLN A 476 19.03 -40.12 -16.04
CA GLN A 476 19.14 -38.91 -16.88
C GLN A 476 18.39 -39.07 -18.21
N ALA A 477 18.49 -40.23 -18.85
CA ALA A 477 17.75 -40.53 -20.08
C ALA A 477 16.24 -40.55 -19.84
N THR A 478 15.80 -41.10 -18.70
CA THR A 478 14.38 -41.09 -18.30
C THR A 478 13.89 -39.67 -18.01
N ALA A 479 14.69 -38.85 -17.31
CA ALA A 479 14.35 -37.45 -17.04
C ALA A 479 14.25 -36.64 -18.34
N LEU A 480 15.22 -36.78 -19.25
CA LEU A 480 15.21 -36.10 -20.55
C LEU A 480 14.02 -36.52 -21.40
N SER A 481 13.72 -37.83 -21.47
CA SER A 481 12.56 -38.33 -22.19
C SER A 481 11.25 -37.76 -21.65
N ARG A 482 11.12 -37.62 -20.32
CA ARG A 482 9.95 -36.99 -19.70
C ARG A 482 9.87 -35.49 -19.98
N ILE A 483 10.99 -34.76 -19.98
CA ILE A 483 11.03 -33.32 -20.29
C ILE A 483 10.67 -33.04 -21.75
N VAL A 484 11.14 -33.88 -22.68
CA VAL A 484 10.93 -33.70 -24.13
C VAL A 484 9.56 -34.20 -24.59
N HIS A 485 8.94 -35.14 -23.85
CA HIS A 485 7.66 -35.74 -24.24
C HIS A 485 6.49 -35.39 -23.30
N SER A 486 6.72 -34.57 -22.26
CA SER A 486 5.63 -33.87 -21.58
C SER A 486 5.17 -32.70 -22.44
N SER A 487 4.25 -32.96 -23.38
CA SER A 487 3.48 -31.88 -23.98
C SER A 487 2.62 -31.20 -22.89
N PRO A 488 2.46 -29.86 -22.94
CA PRO A 488 1.72 -29.09 -21.95
C PRO A 488 0.22 -29.44 -21.89
#